data_AF-A0AAW4YD82-F1
#
_entry.id   AF-A0AAW4YD82-F1
#
_cell.length_a   1.000
_cell.length_b   1.000
_cell.length_c   1.000
_cell.angle_alpha   90.00
_cell.angle_beta   90.00
_cell.angle_gamma   90.00
#
_symmetry.space_group_name_H-M   'P 1'
#
loop_
_entity.id
_entity.type
_entity.pdbx_description
1 polymer ?
#
loop_
_entity_poly.entity_id
_entity_poly.type
_entity_poly.pdbx_seq_one_letter_code
_entity_poly.pdbx_strand_id
1 'polypeptide(L)'
;LTFPHLQHIMQHFEALTVDNNDCDVIFFATPAPVSKTCIPPLVEKGIHVIDLSGAFRIKNREIYEAYYKETAASQDDLNHAIYSISEWQSFNNNGTKLISNPGCFPTATLLALHPLISERIVDLSSII
;
A
#
# COMPACT_ATOMS: atom_id res chain seq x y z
N LEU A 1 -3.60 17.88 22.46
CA LEU A 1 -2.89 16.80 21.74
C LEU A 1 -3.83 15.62 21.60
N THR A 2 -3.98 15.08 20.40
CA THR A 2 -5.03 14.12 20.02
C THR A 2 -4.91 12.75 20.72
N PHE A 3 -3.76 12.40 21.29
CA PHE A 3 -3.54 11.12 22.00
C PHE A 3 -2.68 11.26 23.27
N PRO A 4 -3.26 11.70 24.40
CA PRO A 4 -2.51 11.91 25.66
C PRO A 4 -1.94 10.61 26.26
N HIS A 5 -2.54 9.47 25.95
CA HIS A 5 -2.09 8.14 26.39
C HIS A 5 -0.86 7.62 25.64
N LEU A 6 -0.35 8.32 24.62
CA LEU A 6 0.87 7.92 23.90
C LEU A 6 2.09 8.76 24.30
N GLN A 7 1.92 9.73 25.21
CA GLN A 7 2.99 10.67 25.58
C GLN A 7 4.19 10.03 26.29
N HIS A 8 4.00 8.85 26.88
CA HIS A 8 5.03 8.08 27.58
C HIS A 8 5.76 7.08 26.67
N ILE A 9 5.33 6.94 25.42
CA ILE A 9 6.05 6.13 24.43
C ILE A 9 7.22 6.95 23.93
N MET A 10 8.44 6.62 24.36
CA MET A 10 9.65 7.16 23.75
C MET A 10 9.73 6.66 22.30
N GLN A 11 9.79 7.60 21.37
CA GLN A 11 10.00 7.31 19.95
C GLN A 11 11.49 7.43 19.66
N HIS A 12 12.11 6.33 19.26
CA HIS A 12 13.45 6.35 18.71
C HIS A 12 13.34 6.67 17.21
N PHE A 13 14.08 7.68 16.77
CA PHE A 13 14.12 8.07 15.37
C PHE A 13 15.52 7.87 14.84
N GLU A 14 15.62 7.08 13.78
CA GLU A 14 16.84 6.86 13.03
C GLU A 14 16.56 7.04 11.54
N ALA A 15 17.61 7.37 10.78
CA ALA A 15 17.49 7.40 9.34
C ALA A 15 17.32 5.96 8.82
N LEU A 16 16.43 5.78 7.84
CA LEU A 16 16.26 4.49 7.18
C LEU A 16 17.58 4.06 6.53
N THR A 17 18.09 2.90 6.93
CA THR A 17 19.18 2.20 6.24
C THR A 17 18.64 0.98 5.50
N VAL A 18 19.14 0.78 4.28
CA VAL A 18 18.84 -0.43 3.51
C VAL A 18 19.80 -1.56 3.91
N ASP A 19 21.02 -1.24 4.30
CA ASP A 19 22.01 -2.17 4.88
C ASP A 19 21.86 -2.24 6.41
N ASN A 20 22.14 -3.41 6.98
CA ASN A 20 22.11 -3.67 8.43
C ASN A 20 20.76 -3.32 9.08
N ASN A 21 19.67 -3.67 8.41
CA ASN A 21 18.33 -3.50 8.94
C ASN A 21 17.84 -4.85 9.51
N ASP A 22 17.54 -4.88 10.81
CA ASP A 22 17.09 -6.09 11.52
C ASP A 22 15.54 -6.24 11.52
N CYS A 23 14.82 -5.48 10.69
CA CYS A 23 13.37 -5.57 10.58
C CYS A 23 12.93 -6.67 9.60
N ASP A 24 12.04 -7.54 10.06
CA ASP A 24 11.34 -8.51 9.20
C ASP A 24 10.33 -7.82 8.26
N VAL A 25 9.70 -6.76 8.76
CA VAL A 25 8.63 -6.00 8.09
C VAL A 25 8.80 -4.51 8.33
N ILE A 26 8.62 -3.69 7.28
CA ILE A 26 8.66 -2.23 7.36
C ILE A 26 7.36 -1.62 6.83
N PHE A 27 6.79 -0.68 7.59
CA PHE A 27 5.61 0.09 7.19
C PHE A 27 6.02 1.45 6.66
N PHE A 28 5.62 1.78 5.44
CA PHE A 28 5.85 3.09 4.83
C PHE A 28 4.61 3.96 4.98
N ALA A 29 4.65 4.86 5.97
CA ALA A 29 3.66 5.91 6.18
C ALA A 29 4.17 7.27 5.63
N THR A 30 4.83 7.23 4.46
CA THR A 30 5.50 8.38 3.84
C THR A 30 4.74 8.90 2.62
N PRO A 31 5.07 10.11 2.11
CA PRO A 31 4.63 10.55 0.79
C PRO A 31 5.05 9.57 -0.32
N ALA A 32 4.25 9.47 -1.37
CA ALA A 32 4.50 8.56 -2.51
C ALA A 32 5.90 8.70 -3.17
N PRO A 33 6.48 9.90 -3.33
CA PRO A 33 7.84 10.03 -3.87
C PRO A 33 8.89 9.28 -3.03
N VAL A 34 8.74 9.31 -1.71
CA VAL A 34 9.66 8.66 -0.77
C VAL A 34 9.49 7.15 -0.87
N SER A 35 8.25 6.66 -0.86
CA SER A 35 7.94 5.22 -1.02
C SER A 35 8.54 4.67 -2.32
N LYS A 36 8.38 5.36 -3.46
CA LYS A 36 8.94 4.93 -4.76
C LYS A 36 10.46 4.87 -4.78
N THR A 37 11.13 5.67 -3.97
CA THR A 37 12.60 5.73 -3.93
C THR A 37 13.18 4.70 -2.97
N CYS A 38 12.57 4.53 -1.80
CA CYS A 38 13.15 3.75 -0.70
C CYS A 38 12.71 2.28 -0.70
N ILE A 39 11.54 1.96 -1.23
CA ILE A 39 10.97 0.60 -1.15
C ILE A 39 11.67 -0.42 -2.06
N PRO A 40 11.94 -0.13 -3.36
CA PRO A 40 12.55 -1.11 -4.25
C PRO A 40 13.83 -1.78 -3.69
N PRO A 41 14.83 -1.04 -3.17
CA PRO A 41 16.06 -1.68 -2.67
C PRO A 41 15.85 -2.49 -1.38
N LEU A 42 14.79 -2.22 -0.60
CA LEU A 42 14.43 -3.04 0.57
C LEU A 42 13.80 -4.36 0.14
N VAL A 43 12.91 -4.30 -0.85
CA VAL A 43 12.24 -5.47 -1.44
C VAL A 43 13.25 -6.41 -2.11
N GLU A 44 14.24 -5.85 -2.82
CA GLU A 44 15.35 -6.61 -3.43
C GLU A 44 16.17 -7.39 -2.40
N LYS A 45 16.28 -6.87 -1.16
CA LYS A 45 16.94 -7.57 -0.05
C LYS A 45 16.04 -8.57 0.68
N GLY A 46 14.80 -8.75 0.22
CA GLY A 46 13.86 -9.71 0.77
C GLY A 46 13.09 -9.22 2.00
N ILE A 47 13.19 -7.92 2.34
CA ILE A 47 12.45 -7.30 3.46
C ILE A 47 10.99 -7.15 3.04
N HIS A 48 10.06 -7.55 3.92
CA HIS A 48 8.64 -7.32 3.68
C HIS A 48 8.29 -5.85 3.90
N VAL A 49 7.53 -5.26 2.99
CA VAL A 49 7.14 -3.86 3.01
C VAL A 49 5.63 -3.73 2.84
N ILE A 50 5.03 -2.89 3.70
CA ILE A 50 3.63 -2.48 3.61
C ILE A 50 3.59 -0.97 3.39
N ASP A 51 3.21 -0.53 2.19
CA ASP A 51 3.13 0.88 1.81
C ASP A 51 1.73 1.45 2.03
N LEU A 52 1.60 2.45 2.90
CA LEU A 52 0.33 3.15 3.21
C LEU A 52 0.11 4.37 2.31
N SER A 53 1.12 4.76 1.53
CA SER A 53 1.03 5.83 0.53
C SER A 53 0.12 5.42 -0.63
N GLY A 54 0.20 6.09 -1.79
CA GLY A 54 -0.45 5.65 -3.02
C GLY A 54 0.48 5.03 -4.06
N ALA A 55 1.80 4.99 -3.79
CA ALA A 55 2.86 4.83 -4.79
C ALA A 55 2.70 3.62 -5.71
N PHE A 56 2.17 2.51 -5.18
CA PHE A 56 2.08 1.23 -5.89
C PHE A 56 0.64 0.71 -6.06
N ARG A 57 -0.38 1.57 -5.83
CA ARG A 57 -1.80 1.15 -5.87
C ARG A 57 -2.30 0.88 -7.29
N ILE A 58 -1.84 1.67 -8.27
CA ILE A 58 -2.34 1.64 -9.65
C ILE A 58 -1.28 1.06 -10.56
N LYS A 59 -1.59 -0.08 -11.19
CA LYS A 59 -0.68 -0.80 -12.10
C LYS A 59 -0.47 -0.08 -13.44
N ASN A 60 -1.47 0.67 -13.90
CA ASN A 60 -1.39 1.46 -15.12
C ASN A 60 -0.76 2.81 -14.82
N ARG A 61 0.41 3.06 -15.43
CA ARG A 61 1.22 4.26 -15.20
C ARG A 61 0.52 5.55 -15.66
N GLU A 62 -0.15 5.51 -16.81
CA GLU A 62 -0.87 6.67 -17.35
C GLU A 62 -2.04 7.06 -16.44
N ILE A 63 -2.79 6.08 -15.93
CA ILE A 63 -3.86 6.31 -14.96
C ILE A 63 -3.27 6.90 -13.68
N TYR A 64 -2.18 6.32 -13.14
CA TYR A 64 -1.52 6.85 -11.96
C TYR A 64 -1.14 8.32 -12.15
N GLU A 65 -0.43 8.65 -13.22
CA GLU A 65 0.04 10.00 -13.52
C GLU A 65 -1.13 10.99 -13.70
N ALA A 66 -2.23 10.54 -14.32
CA ALA A 66 -3.43 11.35 -14.50
C ALA A 66 -4.10 11.72 -13.16
N TYR A 67 -4.18 10.80 -12.20
CA TYR A 67 -4.85 11.04 -10.91
C TYR A 67 -3.92 11.62 -9.84
N TYR A 68 -2.68 11.13 -9.75
CA TYR A 68 -1.72 11.52 -8.72
C TYR A 68 -0.90 12.74 -9.10
N LYS A 69 -0.92 13.17 -10.37
CA LYS A 69 -0.14 14.32 -10.89
C LYS A 69 1.36 14.20 -10.60
N GLU A 70 1.85 12.97 -10.61
CA GLU A 70 3.22 12.59 -10.27
C GLU A 70 3.62 11.39 -11.13
N THR A 71 4.89 11.30 -11.52
CA THR A 71 5.44 10.14 -12.25
C THR A 71 5.12 8.83 -11.55
N ALA A 72 4.67 7.81 -12.29
CA ALA A 72 4.42 6.49 -11.70
C ALA A 72 5.73 5.80 -11.29
N ALA A 73 5.64 4.79 -10.41
CA ALA A 73 6.74 3.86 -10.17
C ALA A 73 7.12 3.09 -11.46
N SER A 74 8.24 2.37 -11.44
CA SER A 74 8.62 1.51 -12.56
C SER A 74 7.56 0.44 -12.78
N GLN A 75 7.39 -0.03 -14.02
CA GLN A 75 6.38 -1.06 -14.29
C GLN A 75 6.67 -2.37 -13.53
N ASP A 76 7.95 -2.68 -13.31
CA ASP A 76 8.38 -3.87 -12.59
C ASP A 76 8.00 -3.77 -11.10
N ASP A 77 8.27 -2.64 -10.46
CA ASP A 77 7.86 -2.42 -9.07
C ASP A 77 6.34 -2.44 -8.92
N LEU A 78 5.63 -1.80 -9.85
CA LEU A 78 4.18 -1.84 -9.88
C LEU A 78 3.69 -3.27 -10.00
N ASN A 79 4.27 -4.10 -10.87
CA ASN A 79 3.88 -5.49 -11.06
C ASN A 79 4.13 -6.34 -9.80
N HIS A 80 5.23 -6.12 -9.10
CA HIS A 80 5.56 -6.83 -7.86
C HIS A 80 4.66 -6.46 -6.67
N ALA A 81 4.16 -5.22 -6.60
CA ALA A 81 3.29 -4.80 -5.51
C ALA A 81 1.93 -5.51 -5.54
N ILE A 82 1.40 -5.92 -4.40
CA ILE A 82 0.01 -6.41 -4.30
C ILE A 82 -0.85 -5.38 -3.61
N TYR A 83 -1.86 -4.87 -4.33
CA TYR A 83 -2.94 -4.10 -3.74
C TYR A 83 -3.88 -5.04 -2.98
N SER A 84 -3.91 -4.94 -1.64
CA SER A 84 -4.56 -5.96 -0.81
C SER A 84 -5.55 -5.36 0.20
N ILE A 85 -6.77 -5.89 0.20
CA ILE A 85 -7.73 -5.75 1.31
C ILE A 85 -7.71 -7.08 2.05
N SER A 86 -7.45 -7.03 3.36
CA SER A 86 -7.24 -8.22 4.21
C SER A 86 -8.39 -9.22 4.15
N GLU A 87 -9.63 -8.74 4.03
CA GLU A 87 -10.84 -9.55 3.95
C GLU A 87 -10.99 -10.31 2.61
N TRP A 88 -10.29 -9.89 1.56
CA TRP A 88 -10.44 -10.44 0.21
C TRP A 88 -9.31 -11.38 -0.18
N GLN A 89 -8.14 -11.21 0.43
CA GLN A 89 -6.93 -11.88 -0.01
C GLN A 89 -6.64 -13.11 0.86
N SER A 90 -6.65 -14.27 0.23
CA SER A 90 -5.99 -15.45 0.81
C SER A 90 -4.48 -15.29 0.59
N PHE A 91 -3.71 -15.16 1.67
CA PHE A 91 -2.24 -15.02 1.64
C PHE A 91 -1.50 -16.33 1.31
N ASN A 92 -2.09 -17.14 0.44
CA ASN A 92 -1.48 -18.38 -0.02
C ASN A 92 -0.67 -18.07 -1.28
N ASN A 93 0.64 -17.86 -1.10
CA ASN A 93 1.70 -18.04 -2.11
C ASN A 93 1.85 -17.03 -3.26
N ASN A 94 1.95 -15.73 -2.98
CA ASN A 94 2.32 -14.79 -4.05
C ASN A 94 3.81 -14.40 -4.09
N GLY A 95 4.63 -14.84 -3.14
CA GLY A 95 6.09 -14.58 -3.13
C GLY A 95 6.49 -13.10 -3.04
N THR A 96 5.53 -12.17 -3.15
CA THR A 96 5.79 -10.74 -3.07
C THR A 96 6.25 -10.36 -1.67
N LYS A 97 7.11 -9.36 -1.64
CA LYS A 97 7.52 -8.68 -0.43
C LYS A 97 6.91 -7.28 -0.34
N LEU A 98 6.08 -6.86 -1.29
CA LEU A 98 5.49 -5.52 -1.32
C LEU A 98 3.97 -5.57 -1.33
N ILE A 99 3.36 -5.12 -0.22
CA ILE A 99 1.92 -4.88 -0.12
C ILE A 99 1.65 -3.37 -0.27
N SER A 100 0.81 -3.01 -1.23
CA SER A 100 0.26 -1.66 -1.34
C SER A 100 -1.06 -1.60 -0.60
N ASN A 101 -1.05 -0.94 0.55
CA ASN A 101 -2.22 -0.83 1.42
C ASN A 101 -3.25 0.14 0.81
N PRO A 102 -4.54 -0.25 0.77
CA PRO A 102 -5.61 0.55 0.20
C PRO A 102 -5.83 1.85 0.99
N GLY A 103 -6.41 2.84 0.31
CA GLY A 103 -6.85 4.08 0.96
C GLY A 103 -8.13 3.85 1.76
N CYS A 104 -8.39 4.67 2.77
CA CYS A 104 -9.56 4.55 3.64
C CYS A 104 -10.89 4.56 2.87
N PHE A 105 -11.05 5.46 1.88
CA PHE A 105 -12.24 5.52 1.03
C PHE A 105 -12.40 4.26 0.16
N PRO A 106 -11.40 3.86 -0.67
CA PRO A 106 -11.46 2.59 -1.36
C PRO A 106 -11.79 1.42 -0.45
N THR A 107 -11.15 1.28 0.71
CA THR A 107 -11.45 0.18 1.64
C THR A 107 -12.92 0.16 2.06
N ALA A 108 -13.46 1.28 2.55
CA ALA A 108 -14.84 1.35 2.99
C ALA A 108 -15.84 1.07 1.85
N THR A 109 -15.66 1.74 0.71
CA THR A 109 -16.52 1.58 -0.47
C THR A 109 -16.47 0.16 -1.01
N LEU A 110 -15.28 -0.40 -1.16
CA LEU A 110 -15.08 -1.72 -1.71
C LEU A 110 -15.65 -2.80 -0.80
N LEU A 111 -15.38 -2.77 0.50
CA LEU A 111 -15.95 -3.72 1.46
C LEU A 111 -17.48 -3.67 1.49
N ALA A 112 -18.07 -2.46 1.43
CA ALA A 112 -19.52 -2.30 1.39
C ALA A 112 -20.15 -2.85 0.11
N LEU A 113 -19.51 -2.62 -1.05
CA LEU A 113 -20.04 -3.05 -2.35
C LEU A 113 -19.79 -4.53 -2.64
N HIS A 114 -18.74 -5.12 -2.08
CA HIS A 114 -18.33 -6.50 -2.37
C HIS A 114 -19.48 -7.52 -2.30
N PRO A 115 -20.27 -7.63 -1.21
CA PRO A 115 -21.37 -8.58 -1.16
C PRO A 115 -22.48 -8.25 -2.18
N LEU A 116 -22.78 -6.97 -2.41
CA LEU A 116 -23.83 -6.55 -3.34
C LEU A 116 -23.48 -6.92 -4.79
N ILE A 117 -22.22 -6.75 -5.17
CA ILE A 117 -21.70 -7.11 -6.48
C ILE A 117 -21.64 -8.63 -6.64
N SER A 118 -21.13 -9.35 -5.64
CA SER A 118 -21.02 -10.81 -5.66
C SER A 118 -22.39 -11.50 -5.82
N GLU A 119 -23.42 -10.98 -5.16
CA GLU A 119 -24.80 -11.47 -5.28
C GLU A 119 -25.57 -10.87 -6.48
N ARG A 120 -24.93 -9.98 -7.25
CA ARG A 120 -25.53 -9.31 -8.44
C ARG A 120 -26.83 -8.55 -8.14
N ILE A 121 -26.92 -7.93 -6.96
CA ILE A 121 -28.11 -7.19 -6.50
C ILE A 121 -27.97 -5.67 -6.61
N VAL A 122 -27.02 -5.19 -7.41
CA VAL A 122 -26.78 -3.76 -7.69
C VAL A 122 -26.57 -3.55 -9.19
N ASP A 123 -27.03 -2.41 -9.71
CA ASP A 123 -26.72 -2.00 -11.09
C ASP A 123 -25.28 -1.48 -11.17
N LEU A 124 -24.46 -2.12 -11.99
CA LEU A 124 -23.05 -1.75 -12.20
C LEU A 124 -22.88 -0.57 -13.17
N SER A 125 -23.95 -0.11 -13.81
CA SER A 125 -23.92 1.05 -14.71
C SER A 125 -23.73 2.38 -13.97
N SER A 126 -24.14 2.44 -12.70
CA SER A 126 -23.97 3.62 -11.84
C SER A 126 -24.00 3.22 -10.36
N ILE A 127 -22.92 3.58 -9.65
CA ILE A 127 -22.81 3.43 -8.19
C ILE A 127 -22.52 4.81 -7.61
N ILE A 128 -23.46 5.33 -6.81
CA ILE A 128 -23.43 6.68 -6.22
C ILE A 128 -23.51 6.56 -4.70
#